data_AF-A0A388KH80-F1
#
_entry.id   AF-A0A388KH80-F1
#
_cell.length_a   1.000
_cell.length_b   1.000
_cell.length_c   1.000
_cell.angle_alpha   90.00
_cell.angle_beta   90.00
_cell.angle_gamma   90.00
#
_symmetry.space_group_name_H-M   'P 1'
#
loop_
_entity.id
_entity.type
_entity.pdbx_description
1 polymer ?
#
loop_
_entity_poly.entity_id
_entity_poly.type
_entity_poly.pdbx_seq_one_letter_code
_entity_poly.pdbx_strand_id
1 'polypeptide(L)'
;MSSTLLEQTRAAHEEIERLERVIVRDLQQEMKTHKDRLHQSHRVKSWVETMMDSSGRLADIYDDKDQARKEEIVALGGQGLGGQTVFSAFYDRMKEYQDYLEEVVAYLQSFYTRTQPLQDIDKMIAKVEADFESRWNAGGVQGWEDRAVLRSSQQSQNGNAPPHDIDLNIYDTVDKLLEIRPERLKEALASLGLKVGGTPEERARRLLLTKATVESESDDEEQHIYNPLKLPMGWDGKPIPYWLYKLHGLGQEFQCEICGKYSYWGRRAFERHFKEWRHQHGMRCLGIPNTKNFHEITQIEDAKKLWEKIKANSGVNTWKPDVEEECEDGEGNVYNRKTYMELQRQGLV
;
A
#
# COMPACT_ATOMS: atom_id res chain seq x y z
N MET A 1 19.33 23.99 -4.62
CA MET A 1 18.97 22.79 -3.84
C MET A 1 17.53 22.96 -3.37
N SER A 2 16.57 22.50 -4.17
CA SER A 2 15.15 22.50 -3.78
C SER A 2 14.89 21.28 -2.90
N SER A 3 15.39 21.29 -1.67
CA SER A 3 15.00 20.27 -0.68
C SER A 3 13.51 20.46 -0.40
N THR A 4 12.77 19.37 -0.43
CA THR A 4 11.31 19.40 -0.29
C THR A 4 10.91 19.87 1.12
N LEU A 5 9.67 20.32 1.36
CA LEU A 5 9.24 20.79 2.68
C LEU A 5 9.42 19.71 3.75
N LEU A 6 9.25 18.43 3.40
CA LEU A 6 9.50 17.33 4.32
C LEU A 6 10.99 17.18 4.65
N GLU A 7 11.88 17.32 3.67
CA GLU A 7 13.33 17.28 3.93
C GLU A 7 13.78 18.51 4.72
N GLN A 8 13.23 19.69 4.44
CA GLN A 8 13.45 20.88 5.25
C GLN A 8 12.97 20.69 6.70
N THR A 9 11.81 20.03 6.89
CA THR A 9 11.29 19.67 8.22
C THR A 9 12.25 18.73 8.95
N ARG A 10 12.70 17.66 8.27
CA ARG A 10 13.65 16.68 8.83
C ARG A 10 14.97 17.35 9.20
N ALA A 11 15.53 18.16 8.31
CA ALA A 11 16.79 18.85 8.50
C ALA A 11 16.71 19.85 9.66
N ALA A 12 15.61 20.60 9.80
CA ALA A 12 15.42 21.53 10.91
C ALA A 12 15.32 20.81 12.27
N HIS A 13 14.63 19.67 12.33
CA HIS A 13 14.62 18.83 13.55
C HIS A 13 16.02 18.29 13.89
N GLU A 14 16.75 17.81 12.88
CA GLU A 14 18.13 17.35 13.07
C GLU A 14 19.06 18.49 13.54
N GLU A 15 18.91 19.69 12.99
CA GLU A 15 19.67 20.87 13.39
C GLU A 15 19.42 21.22 14.86
N ILE A 16 18.15 21.23 15.30
CA ILE A 16 17.78 21.45 16.71
C ILE A 16 18.45 20.40 17.60
N GLU A 17 18.33 19.11 17.26
CA GLU A 17 18.91 18.03 18.06
C GLU A 17 20.45 18.12 18.12
N ARG A 18 21.11 18.50 17.02
CA ARG A 18 22.56 18.73 17.00
C ARG A 18 22.96 19.91 17.87
N LEU A 19 22.23 21.03 17.79
CA LEU A 19 22.49 22.22 18.60
C LEU A 19 22.31 21.90 20.09
N GLU A 20 21.25 21.19 20.47
CA GLU A 20 21.02 20.74 21.85
C GLU A 20 22.18 19.89 22.37
N ARG A 21 22.60 18.88 21.61
CA ARG A 21 23.73 18.01 21.99
C ARG A 21 25.03 18.80 22.14
N VAL A 22 25.28 19.77 21.26
CA VAL A 22 26.48 20.62 21.31
C VAL A 22 26.43 21.57 22.50
N ILE A 23 25.28 22.21 22.78
CA ILE A 23 25.08 23.08 23.95
C ILE A 23 25.32 22.29 25.24
N VAL A 24 24.73 21.11 25.38
CA VAL A 24 24.91 20.26 26.56
C VAL A 24 26.37 19.89 26.77
N ARG A 25 27.06 19.48 25.69
CA ARG A 25 28.49 19.13 25.75
C ARG A 25 29.35 20.32 26.13
N ASP A 26 29.07 21.49 25.57
CA ASP A 26 29.83 22.71 25.85
C ASP A 26 29.61 23.15 27.30
N LEU A 27 28.38 23.11 27.81
CA LEU A 27 28.06 23.47 29.20
C LEU A 27 28.59 22.47 30.23
N GLN A 28 28.77 21.20 29.87
CA GLN A 28 29.45 20.21 30.71
C GLN A 28 30.93 20.52 30.93
N GLN A 29 31.56 21.30 30.04
CA GLN A 29 32.95 21.69 30.19
C GLN A 29 33.08 22.90 31.11
N GLU A 30 33.62 22.70 32.31
CA GLU A 30 33.84 23.78 33.27
C GLU A 30 34.96 24.73 32.81
N MET A 31 34.61 26.02 32.65
CA MET A 31 35.55 27.07 32.28
C MET A 31 36.26 27.64 33.52
N LYS A 32 37.60 27.54 33.51
CA LYS A 32 38.49 28.02 34.60
C LYS A 32 38.56 29.54 34.67
N THR A 33 38.57 30.22 33.53
CA THR A 33 38.71 31.68 33.45
C THR A 33 37.37 32.37 33.22
N HIS A 34 37.18 33.55 33.81
CA HIS A 34 35.98 34.37 33.57
C HIS A 34 35.79 34.73 32.09
N LYS A 35 36.88 35.06 31.38
CA LYS A 35 36.85 35.36 29.95
C LYS A 35 36.33 34.19 29.12
N ASP A 36 36.81 32.97 29.41
CA ASP A 36 36.40 31.76 28.68
C ASP A 36 34.94 31.41 28.97
N ARG A 37 34.49 31.62 30.21
CA ARG A 37 33.07 31.50 30.58
C ARG A 37 32.20 32.49 29.82
N LEU A 38 32.64 33.75 29.66
CA LEU A 38 31.92 34.74 28.88
C LEU A 38 31.83 34.34 27.39
N HIS A 39 32.92 33.84 26.81
CA HIS A 39 32.91 33.33 25.43
C HIS A 39 31.97 32.12 25.26
N GLN A 40 31.98 31.19 26.23
CA GLN A 40 31.04 30.06 26.28
C GLN A 40 29.59 30.55 26.32
N SER A 41 29.27 31.52 27.18
CA SER A 41 27.92 32.11 27.26
C SER A 41 27.47 32.77 25.96
N HIS A 42 28.34 33.51 25.26
CA HIS A 42 28.01 34.12 23.97
C HIS A 42 27.78 33.07 22.87
N ARG A 43 28.59 32.00 22.84
CA ARG A 43 28.43 30.89 21.89
C ARG A 43 27.11 30.16 22.11
N VAL A 44 26.83 29.78 23.37
CA VAL A 44 25.57 29.13 23.74
C VAL A 44 24.37 30.00 23.40
N LYS A 45 24.45 31.31 23.68
CA LYS A 45 23.41 32.26 23.28
C LYS A 45 23.16 32.23 21.77
N SER A 46 24.21 32.29 20.96
CA SER A 46 24.08 32.23 19.50
C SER A 46 23.44 30.92 19.04
N TRP A 47 23.80 29.78 19.62
CA TRP A 47 23.19 28.49 19.28
C TRP A 47 21.72 28.41 19.69
N VAL A 48 21.35 28.98 20.84
CA VAL A 48 19.95 29.06 21.28
C VAL A 48 19.15 29.97 20.35
N GLU A 49 19.70 31.10 19.91
CA GLU A 49 19.05 31.96 18.91
C GLU A 49 18.83 31.22 17.59
N THR A 50 19.83 30.50 17.08
CA THR A 50 19.67 29.64 15.88
C THR A 50 18.61 28.56 16.08
N MET A 51 18.56 27.94 17.26
CA MET A 51 17.56 26.92 17.61
C MET A 51 16.14 27.50 17.64
N MET A 52 15.98 28.71 18.18
CA MET A 52 14.71 29.44 18.17
C MET A 52 14.27 29.78 16.73
N ASP A 53 15.20 30.22 15.88
CA ASP A 53 14.91 30.51 14.47
C ASP A 53 14.49 29.24 13.71
N SER A 54 15.20 28.12 13.90
CA SER A 54 14.86 26.83 13.27
C SER A 54 13.55 26.26 13.81
N SER A 55 13.23 26.47 15.09
CA SER A 55 11.94 26.12 15.68
C SER A 55 10.79 26.99 15.14
N GLY A 56 11.03 28.28 14.93
CA GLY A 56 10.06 29.19 14.30
C GLY A 56 9.75 28.77 12.86
N ARG A 57 10.77 28.46 12.06
CA ARG A 57 10.58 27.93 10.70
C ARG A 57 9.80 26.62 10.70
N LEU A 58 10.08 25.70 11.64
CA LEU A 58 9.30 24.47 11.79
C LEU A 58 7.84 24.76 12.12
N ALA A 59 7.57 25.68 13.05
CA ALA A 59 6.22 26.06 13.41
C ALA A 59 5.43 26.58 12.20
N ASP A 60 6.06 27.43 11.36
CA ASP A 60 5.45 27.94 10.13
C ASP A 60 5.15 26.81 9.13
N ILE A 61 6.07 25.85 8.97
CA ILE A 61 5.88 24.67 8.10
C ILE A 61 4.76 23.75 8.61
N TYR A 62 4.59 23.62 9.93
CA TYR A 62 3.50 22.83 10.51
C TYR A 62 2.14 23.53 10.47
N ASP A 63 2.11 24.87 10.54
CA ASP A 63 0.87 25.65 10.42
C ASP A 63 0.28 25.52 9.01
N ASP A 64 1.12 25.30 7.99
CA ASP A 64 0.73 24.87 6.63
C ASP A 64 -0.38 25.75 6.02
N LYS A 65 -0.25 27.07 6.16
CA LYS A 65 -1.26 28.07 5.73
C LYS A 65 -1.56 28.00 4.24
N ASP A 66 -0.55 27.67 3.44
CA ASP A 66 -0.61 27.53 1.99
C ASP A 66 -0.92 26.08 1.55
N GLN A 67 -1.07 25.15 2.49
CA GLN A 67 -1.29 23.71 2.26
C GLN A 67 -0.18 23.02 1.44
N ALA A 68 0.97 23.68 1.25
CA ALA A 68 2.05 23.17 0.41
C ALA A 68 2.65 21.87 0.98
N ARG A 69 2.70 21.73 2.31
CA ARG A 69 3.18 20.50 2.96
C ARG A 69 2.21 19.35 2.73
N LYS A 70 0.90 19.62 2.82
CA LYS A 70 -0.13 18.62 2.54
C LYS A 70 -0.14 18.20 1.07
N GLU A 71 0.01 19.16 0.15
CA GLU A 71 0.13 18.89 -1.28
C GLU A 71 1.35 18.04 -1.60
N GLU A 72 2.50 18.30 -0.96
CA GLU A 72 3.69 17.46 -1.09
C GLU A 72 3.47 16.04 -0.57
N ILE A 73 2.81 15.89 0.59
CA ILE A 73 2.47 14.57 1.14
C ILE A 73 1.53 13.80 0.20
N VAL A 74 0.55 14.49 -0.39
CA VAL A 74 -0.38 13.90 -1.37
C VAL A 74 0.34 13.52 -2.66
N ALA A 75 1.26 14.36 -3.13
CA ALA A 75 2.11 14.08 -4.30
C ALA A 75 3.02 12.86 -4.06
N LEU A 76 3.56 12.71 -2.85
CA LEU A 76 4.30 11.52 -2.41
C LEU A 76 3.40 10.29 -2.27
N GLY A 77 2.13 10.47 -1.92
CA GLY A 77 1.14 9.40 -1.78
C GLY A 77 0.65 8.79 -3.09
N GLY A 78 1.12 9.28 -4.25
CA GLY A 78 0.86 8.67 -5.56
C GLY A 78 -0.58 8.79 -6.06
N GLN A 79 -1.40 9.66 -5.45
CA GLN A 79 -2.81 9.85 -5.82
C GLN A 79 -2.98 10.99 -6.85
N GLY A 80 -2.28 10.88 -7.98
CA GLY A 80 -2.56 11.70 -9.16
C GLY A 80 -3.78 11.18 -9.92
N LEU A 81 -4.77 12.04 -10.18
CA LEU A 81 -5.81 11.80 -11.17
C LEU A 81 -5.16 11.66 -12.55
N GLY A 82 -4.96 10.42 -13.03
CA GLY A 82 -4.56 10.20 -14.43
C GLY A 82 -3.44 9.20 -14.70
N GLY A 83 -3.01 8.38 -13.74
CA GLY A 83 -2.17 7.21 -14.05
C GLY A 83 -0.77 7.51 -14.61
N GLN A 84 -0.28 8.76 -14.52
CA GLN A 84 1.11 9.09 -14.84
C GLN A 84 1.98 9.18 -13.58
N THR A 85 3.00 8.31 -13.59
CA THR A 85 4.35 8.40 -13.00
C THR A 85 4.50 8.69 -11.50
N VAL A 86 3.87 7.86 -10.66
CA VAL A 86 4.23 7.69 -9.23
C VAL A 86 5.73 7.40 -9.04
N PHE A 87 6.35 6.74 -10.02
CA PHE A 87 7.75 6.35 -9.95
C PHE A 87 8.74 7.40 -10.43
N SER A 88 8.38 8.34 -11.32
CA SER A 88 9.38 9.29 -11.83
C SER A 88 9.84 10.25 -10.74
N ALA A 89 8.91 10.86 -9.99
CA ALA A 89 9.26 11.77 -8.90
C ALA A 89 10.06 11.08 -7.77
N PHE A 90 9.83 9.79 -7.55
CA PHE A 90 10.63 8.98 -6.61
C PHE A 90 12.03 8.72 -7.15
N TYR A 91 12.17 8.30 -8.41
CA TYR A 91 13.47 8.07 -9.04
C TYR A 91 14.24 9.37 -9.28
N ASP A 92 13.57 10.49 -9.52
CA ASP A 92 14.18 11.82 -9.64
C ASP A 92 14.76 12.27 -8.28
N ARG A 93 14.04 12.05 -7.17
CA ARG A 93 14.56 12.33 -5.81
C ARG A 93 15.61 11.32 -5.36
N MET A 94 15.48 10.05 -5.75
CA MET A 94 16.51 9.04 -5.53
C MET A 94 17.79 9.42 -6.29
N LYS A 95 17.65 9.98 -7.48
CA LYS A 95 18.76 10.50 -8.27
C LYS A 95 19.44 11.67 -7.57
N GLU A 96 18.69 12.62 -7.01
CA GLU A 96 19.30 13.69 -6.18
C GLU A 96 20.13 13.13 -5.01
N TYR A 97 19.65 12.05 -4.38
CA TYR A 97 20.40 11.38 -3.31
C TYR A 97 21.60 10.58 -3.81
N GLN A 98 21.49 9.93 -4.97
CA GLN A 98 22.61 9.25 -5.64
C GLN A 98 23.70 10.27 -6.02
N ASP A 99 23.32 11.38 -6.65
CA ASP A 99 24.21 12.47 -7.02
C ASP A 99 24.94 13.03 -5.79
N TYR A 100 24.22 13.23 -4.66
CA TYR A 100 24.85 13.64 -3.40
C TYR A 100 25.88 12.61 -2.88
N LEU A 101 25.55 11.32 -2.91
CA LEU A 101 26.49 10.28 -2.49
C LEU A 101 27.72 10.23 -3.41
N GLU A 102 27.53 10.41 -4.73
CA GLU A 102 28.63 10.53 -5.68
C GLU A 102 29.52 11.73 -5.38
N GLU A 103 28.94 12.90 -5.08
CA GLU A 103 29.70 14.09 -4.69
C GLU A 103 30.49 13.88 -3.39
N VAL A 104 29.90 13.22 -2.39
CA VAL A 104 30.57 12.90 -1.12
C VAL A 104 31.72 11.92 -1.35
N VAL A 105 31.51 10.87 -2.14
CA VAL A 105 32.56 9.90 -2.49
C VAL A 105 33.68 10.61 -3.24
N ALA A 106 33.37 11.46 -4.22
CA ALA A 106 34.35 12.25 -4.96
C ALA A 106 35.13 13.20 -4.03
N TYR A 107 34.46 13.85 -3.09
CA TYR A 107 35.11 14.68 -2.08
C TYR A 107 36.06 13.87 -1.19
N LEU A 108 35.64 12.69 -0.72
CA LEU A 108 36.45 11.83 0.13
C LEU A 108 37.68 11.28 -0.62
N GLN A 109 37.51 10.85 -1.88
CA GLN A 109 38.62 10.47 -2.76
C GLN A 109 39.59 11.64 -2.98
N SER A 110 39.08 12.85 -3.25
CA SER A 110 39.87 14.07 -3.38
C SER A 110 40.60 14.45 -2.07
N PHE A 111 39.97 14.26 -0.92
CA PHE A 111 40.59 14.49 0.38
C PHE A 111 41.74 13.49 0.62
N TYR A 112 41.54 12.22 0.28
CA TYR A 112 42.53 11.18 0.49
C TYR A 112 43.74 11.33 -0.44
N THR A 113 43.52 11.64 -1.72
CA THR A 113 44.60 11.95 -2.69
C THR A 113 45.45 13.15 -2.26
N ARG A 114 44.82 14.19 -1.70
CA ARG A 114 45.54 15.38 -1.21
C ARG A 114 46.30 15.13 0.07
N THR A 115 45.77 14.31 0.98
CA THR A 115 46.38 14.05 2.29
C THR A 115 47.44 12.97 2.25
N GLN A 116 47.34 12.00 1.32
CA GLN A 116 48.26 10.87 1.20
C GLN A 116 48.62 10.56 -0.28
N PRO A 117 49.38 11.45 -0.96
CA PRO A 117 49.67 11.33 -2.39
C PRO A 117 50.55 10.14 -2.78
N LEU A 118 51.21 9.48 -1.82
CA LEU A 118 52.05 8.31 -2.05
C LEU A 118 51.28 6.98 -1.98
N GLN A 119 50.03 6.99 -1.51
CA GLN A 119 49.19 5.79 -1.51
C GLN A 119 48.46 5.67 -2.84
N ASP A 120 48.49 4.45 -3.39
CA ASP A 120 47.74 4.08 -4.59
C ASP A 120 46.27 3.88 -4.20
N ILE A 121 45.50 4.96 -4.30
CA ILE A 121 44.11 5.02 -3.89
C ILE A 121 43.23 4.18 -4.81
N ASP A 122 43.54 4.16 -6.11
CA ASP A 122 42.81 3.36 -7.10
C ASP A 122 42.93 1.87 -6.78
N LYS A 123 44.13 1.42 -6.41
CA LYS A 123 44.36 0.03 -5.98
C LYS A 123 43.67 -0.31 -4.66
N MET A 124 43.57 0.64 -3.73
CA MET A 124 42.84 0.44 -2.48
C MET A 124 41.32 0.34 -2.71
N ILE A 125 40.76 1.23 -3.54
CA ILE A 125 39.35 1.20 -3.92
C ILE A 125 39.02 -0.11 -4.62
N ALA A 126 39.81 -0.50 -5.64
CA ALA A 126 39.60 -1.76 -6.35
C ALA A 126 39.67 -3.00 -5.43
N LYS A 127 40.54 -2.97 -4.41
CA LYS A 127 40.59 -4.04 -3.40
C LYS A 127 39.33 -4.08 -2.54
N VAL A 128 38.81 -2.92 -2.14
CA VAL A 128 37.57 -2.82 -1.35
C VAL A 128 36.36 -3.25 -2.17
N GLU A 129 36.26 -2.83 -3.43
CA GLU A 129 35.21 -3.26 -4.36
C GLU A 129 35.25 -4.78 -4.57
N ALA A 130 36.43 -5.37 -4.79
CA ALA A 130 36.56 -6.82 -4.95
C ALA A 130 36.18 -7.60 -3.68
N ASP A 131 36.56 -7.12 -2.49
CA ASP A 131 36.16 -7.73 -1.21
C ASP A 131 34.64 -7.58 -0.98
N PHE A 132 34.06 -6.43 -1.36
CA PHE A 132 32.63 -6.20 -1.29
C PHE A 132 31.85 -7.14 -2.22
N GLU A 133 32.22 -7.21 -3.50
CA GLU A 133 31.59 -8.10 -4.48
C GLU A 133 31.69 -9.56 -4.06
N SER A 134 32.85 -9.98 -3.54
CA SER A 134 33.01 -11.33 -3.00
C SER A 134 32.03 -11.61 -1.86
N ARG A 135 31.83 -10.66 -0.94
CA ARG A 135 30.89 -10.81 0.19
C ARG A 135 29.44 -10.68 -0.24
N TRP A 136 29.15 -9.83 -1.21
CA TRP A 136 27.82 -9.60 -1.77
C TRP A 136 27.31 -10.87 -2.45
N ASN A 137 28.12 -11.47 -3.31
CA ASN A 137 27.80 -12.73 -3.98
C ASN A 137 27.72 -13.91 -2.99
N ALA A 138 28.45 -13.85 -1.87
CA ALA A 138 28.34 -14.83 -0.79
C ALA A 138 27.14 -14.59 0.16
N GLY A 139 26.36 -13.52 -0.05
CA GLY A 139 25.23 -13.15 0.82
C GLY A 139 25.66 -12.82 2.26
N GLY A 140 26.91 -12.43 2.47
CA GLY A 140 27.54 -12.23 3.79
C GLY A 140 27.77 -10.75 4.15
N VAL A 141 27.19 -9.82 3.39
CA VAL A 141 27.27 -8.39 3.70
C VAL A 141 26.33 -8.09 4.85
N GLN A 142 26.89 -7.66 5.98
CA GLN A 142 26.14 -7.34 7.20
C GLN A 142 24.97 -6.38 6.91
N GLY A 143 23.75 -6.78 7.27
CA GLY A 143 22.52 -6.00 7.02
C GLY A 143 21.87 -6.25 5.65
N TRP A 144 22.59 -6.91 4.73
CA TRP A 144 22.12 -7.35 3.40
C TRP A 144 22.26 -8.88 3.24
N GLU A 145 22.31 -9.58 4.36
CA GLU A 145 22.55 -11.03 4.39
C GLU A 145 21.36 -11.78 3.79
N ASP A 146 21.67 -12.80 3.00
CA ASP A 146 20.64 -13.66 2.45
C ASP A 146 20.08 -14.56 3.56
N ARG A 147 18.81 -14.31 3.96
CA ARG A 147 18.18 -15.00 5.11
C ARG A 147 18.06 -16.51 4.92
N ALA A 148 18.24 -17.01 3.69
CA ALA A 148 18.31 -18.43 3.38
C ALA A 148 19.68 -19.05 3.74
N VAL A 149 20.80 -18.36 3.47
CA VAL A 149 22.18 -18.85 3.64
C VAL A 149 22.58 -18.99 5.11
N LEU A 150 22.04 -18.13 5.99
CA LEU A 150 22.26 -18.19 7.44
C LEU A 150 21.77 -19.50 8.11
N ARG A 151 20.79 -20.21 7.51
CA ARG A 151 20.31 -21.49 8.06
C ARG A 151 21.26 -22.65 7.75
N SER A 152 21.95 -22.60 6.61
CA SER A 152 22.88 -23.65 6.16
C SER A 152 24.16 -23.68 6.99
N SER A 153 24.66 -22.50 7.40
CA SER A 153 25.92 -22.38 8.16
C SER A 153 25.82 -22.88 9.61
N GLN A 154 24.63 -22.93 10.20
CA GLN A 154 24.43 -23.41 11.57
C GLN A 154 24.37 -24.95 11.70
N GLN A 155 24.30 -25.70 10.59
CA GLN A 155 24.28 -27.18 10.61
C GLN A 155 25.66 -27.84 10.55
N SER A 156 26.74 -27.10 10.27
CA SER A 156 28.07 -27.70 10.04
C SER A 156 28.89 -28.01 11.31
N GLN A 157 28.35 -27.81 12.52
CA GLN A 157 29.07 -28.13 13.77
C GLN A 157 28.65 -29.42 14.49
N ASN A 158 27.66 -30.18 13.98
CA ASN A 158 27.36 -31.51 14.53
C ASN A 158 27.50 -32.59 13.46
N GLY A 159 28.65 -33.26 13.47
CA GLY A 159 28.93 -34.42 12.64
C GLY A 159 28.06 -35.63 13.04
N ASN A 160 27.11 -35.98 12.16
CA ASN A 160 26.70 -37.33 11.75
C ASN A 160 25.26 -37.28 11.21
N ALA A 161 25.10 -37.27 9.89
CA ALA A 161 23.89 -37.72 9.22
C ALA A 161 24.25 -38.35 7.85
N PRO A 162 23.69 -39.52 7.49
CA PRO A 162 23.99 -40.22 6.23
C PRO A 162 23.41 -39.45 5.01
N PRO A 163 23.82 -39.77 3.77
CA PRO A 163 23.44 -38.97 2.60
C PRO A 163 21.93 -38.99 2.40
N HIS A 164 21.28 -37.82 2.52
CA HIS A 164 19.83 -37.65 2.47
C HIS A 164 19.31 -37.22 1.09
N ASP A 165 20.12 -37.27 0.04
CA ASP A 165 19.68 -36.96 -1.33
C ASP A 165 18.93 -38.15 -1.94
N ILE A 166 17.62 -38.00 -2.08
CA ILE A 166 16.85 -38.80 -3.03
C ILE A 166 17.13 -38.17 -4.39
N ASP A 167 17.80 -38.91 -5.28
CA ASP A 167 18.02 -38.46 -6.64
C ASP A 167 16.68 -38.40 -7.40
N LEU A 168 16.13 -37.18 -7.49
CA LEU A 168 14.84 -36.89 -8.09
C LEU A 168 14.83 -37.15 -9.61
N ASN A 169 15.99 -37.31 -10.25
CA ASN A 169 16.07 -37.69 -11.66
C ASN A 169 15.58 -39.12 -11.95
N ILE A 170 15.49 -39.98 -10.92
CA ILE A 170 15.06 -41.38 -11.06
C ILE A 170 13.53 -41.52 -10.92
N TYR A 171 12.86 -40.52 -10.34
CA TYR A 171 11.45 -40.61 -9.93
C TYR A 171 10.61 -39.51 -10.57
N ASP A 172 9.95 -39.84 -11.69
CA ASP A 172 9.20 -38.88 -12.52
C ASP A 172 7.70 -38.82 -12.20
N THR A 173 7.21 -39.75 -11.37
CA THR A 173 5.80 -39.84 -10.99
C THR A 173 5.62 -39.98 -9.49
N VAL A 174 4.53 -39.39 -8.99
CA VAL A 174 4.15 -39.42 -7.57
C VAL A 174 4.04 -40.85 -7.06
N ASP A 175 3.54 -41.77 -7.89
CA ASP A 175 3.36 -43.18 -7.53
C ASP A 175 4.68 -43.90 -7.28
N LYS A 176 5.74 -43.58 -8.05
CA LYS A 176 7.08 -44.16 -7.83
C LYS A 176 7.77 -43.58 -6.59
N LEU A 177 7.47 -42.33 -6.23
CA LEU A 177 7.94 -41.72 -4.97
C LEU A 177 7.23 -42.30 -3.74
N LEU A 178 6.00 -42.79 -3.91
CA LEU A 178 5.23 -43.44 -2.84
C LEU A 178 5.71 -44.85 -2.51
N GLU A 179 6.42 -45.51 -3.43
CA GLU A 179 7.10 -46.78 -3.18
C GLU A 179 8.33 -46.61 -2.26
N ILE A 180 8.86 -45.38 -2.15
CA ILE A 180 9.93 -45.04 -1.21
C ILE A 180 9.36 -44.99 0.22
N ARG A 181 10.15 -45.44 1.20
CA ARG A 181 9.76 -45.35 2.62
C ARG A 181 9.30 -43.91 2.96
N PRO A 182 8.12 -43.75 3.58
CA PRO A 182 7.57 -42.43 3.89
C PRO A 182 8.49 -41.55 4.75
N GLU A 183 9.39 -42.15 5.53
CA GLU A 183 10.38 -41.40 6.33
C GLU A 183 11.45 -40.71 5.46
N ARG A 184 11.85 -41.31 4.33
CA ARG A 184 12.80 -40.67 3.42
C ARG A 184 12.20 -39.44 2.72
N LEU A 185 10.90 -39.48 2.40
CA LEU A 185 10.20 -38.30 1.90
C LEU A 185 10.13 -37.19 2.96
N LYS A 186 10.11 -37.53 4.26
CA LYS A 186 10.19 -36.52 5.33
C LYS A 186 11.57 -35.90 5.39
N GLU A 187 12.59 -36.74 5.39
CA GLU A 187 14.00 -36.34 5.47
C GLU A 187 14.40 -35.43 4.31
N ALA A 188 14.02 -35.79 3.07
CA ALA A 188 14.32 -34.98 1.89
C ALA A 188 13.52 -33.66 1.84
N LEU A 189 12.29 -33.62 2.36
CA LEU A 189 11.58 -32.34 2.54
C LEU A 189 12.20 -31.50 3.66
N ALA A 190 12.69 -32.13 4.72
CA ALA A 190 13.33 -31.46 5.85
C ALA A 190 14.67 -30.84 5.46
N SER A 191 15.48 -31.54 4.64
CA SER A 191 16.74 -31.01 4.11
C SER A 191 16.50 -29.82 3.16
N LEU A 192 15.44 -29.86 2.36
CA LEU A 192 14.99 -28.75 1.51
C LEU A 192 14.25 -27.63 2.29
N GLY A 193 14.12 -27.75 3.62
CA GLY A 193 13.44 -26.77 4.47
C GLY A 193 11.93 -26.63 4.22
N LEU A 194 11.33 -27.60 3.52
CA LEU A 194 9.92 -27.64 3.15
C LEU A 194 9.07 -28.32 4.24
N LYS A 195 7.76 -28.05 4.22
CA LYS A 195 6.82 -28.60 5.21
C LYS A 195 6.81 -30.14 5.16
N VAL A 196 7.19 -30.75 6.27
CA VAL A 196 7.31 -32.21 6.47
C VAL A 196 5.99 -32.89 6.87
N GLY A 197 4.96 -32.10 7.20
CA GLY A 197 3.62 -32.60 7.54
C GLY A 197 2.74 -32.91 6.33
N GLY A 198 1.78 -33.82 6.50
CA GLY A 198 0.79 -34.22 5.48
C GLY A 198 0.81 -35.73 5.17
N THR A 199 -0.08 -36.16 4.28
CA THR A 199 -0.08 -37.55 3.79
C THR A 199 1.21 -37.84 3.01
N PRO A 200 1.66 -39.12 2.92
CA PRO A 200 2.83 -39.46 2.11
C PRO A 200 2.72 -38.98 0.66
N GLU A 201 1.51 -38.96 0.09
CA GLU A 201 1.23 -38.45 -1.27
C GLU A 201 1.44 -36.95 -1.39
N GLU A 202 0.98 -36.17 -0.41
CA GLU A 202 1.22 -34.72 -0.37
C GLU A 202 2.70 -34.40 -0.23
N ARG A 203 3.46 -35.27 0.45
CA ARG A 203 4.90 -35.14 0.64
C ARG A 203 5.67 -35.49 -0.64
N ALA A 204 5.28 -36.59 -1.31
CA ALA A 204 5.81 -36.97 -2.62
C ALA A 204 5.53 -35.90 -3.70
N ARG A 205 4.31 -35.34 -3.75
CA ARG A 205 3.96 -34.23 -4.66
C ARG A 205 4.79 -32.98 -4.39
N ARG A 206 5.06 -32.66 -3.12
CA ARG A 206 5.88 -31.51 -2.74
C ARG A 206 7.34 -31.67 -3.15
N LEU A 207 7.89 -32.87 -3.05
CA LEU A 207 9.23 -33.22 -3.53
C LEU A 207 9.34 -33.23 -5.07
N LEU A 208 8.30 -33.69 -5.77
CA LEU A 208 8.29 -33.67 -7.23
C LEU A 208 8.14 -32.25 -7.80
N LEU A 209 7.40 -31.37 -7.11
CA LEU A 209 7.25 -29.97 -7.48
C LEU A 209 8.58 -29.20 -7.41
N THR A 210 9.50 -29.60 -6.51
CA THR A 210 10.88 -29.09 -6.49
C THR A 210 11.73 -29.54 -7.67
N LYS A 211 11.44 -30.68 -8.32
CA LYS A 211 12.11 -31.07 -9.58
C LYS A 211 11.66 -30.21 -10.75
N ALA A 212 10.35 -29.98 -10.86
CA ALA A 212 9.76 -29.17 -11.93
C ALA A 212 10.22 -27.70 -11.92
N THR A 213 10.65 -27.18 -10.76
CA THR A 213 11.21 -25.83 -10.63
C THR A 213 12.66 -25.73 -11.11
N VAL A 214 13.45 -26.81 -11.01
CA VAL A 214 14.85 -26.83 -11.50
C VAL A 214 14.91 -27.06 -13.01
N GLU A 215 13.99 -27.84 -13.58
CA GLU A 215 13.89 -28.05 -15.04
C GLU A 215 13.30 -26.84 -15.80
N SER A 216 12.70 -25.87 -15.10
CA SER A 216 12.15 -24.64 -15.71
C SER A 216 13.08 -23.42 -15.59
N GLU A 217 14.29 -23.59 -15.06
CA GLU A 217 15.31 -22.53 -14.99
C GLU A 217 16.20 -22.43 -16.24
N SER A 218 15.96 -23.22 -17.30
CA SER A 218 16.80 -23.19 -18.50
C SER A 218 16.19 -22.59 -19.76
N ASP A 219 14.91 -22.19 -19.81
CA ASP A 219 14.37 -21.47 -20.97
C ASP A 219 13.13 -20.63 -20.57
N ASP A 220 13.20 -19.33 -20.87
CA ASP A 220 12.15 -18.29 -20.85
C ASP A 220 11.63 -17.79 -19.48
N GLU A 221 12.14 -16.60 -19.12
CA GLU A 221 11.85 -15.79 -17.93
C GLU A 221 10.38 -15.28 -17.85
N GLU A 222 9.45 -16.09 -17.37
CA GLU A 222 8.21 -15.59 -16.74
C GLU A 222 8.27 -15.81 -15.22
N GLN A 223 8.79 -14.79 -14.52
CA GLN A 223 8.87 -14.75 -13.06
C GLN A 223 7.51 -15.07 -12.40
N HIS A 224 7.38 -16.23 -11.78
CA HIS A 224 6.22 -16.58 -10.97
C HIS A 224 6.22 -15.73 -9.68
N ILE A 225 5.49 -14.62 -9.68
CA ILE A 225 5.50 -13.66 -8.57
C ILE A 225 4.86 -14.27 -7.32
N TYR A 226 5.66 -14.40 -6.25
CA TYR A 226 5.26 -14.98 -4.96
C TYR A 226 4.10 -14.21 -4.30
N ASN A 227 2.90 -14.81 -4.29
CA ASN A 227 1.65 -14.25 -3.73
C ASN A 227 1.03 -15.11 -2.61
N PRO A 228 1.68 -15.23 -1.45
CA PRO A 228 1.21 -16.12 -0.37
C PRO A 228 -0.14 -15.69 0.24
N LEU A 229 -0.51 -14.41 0.12
CA LEU A 229 -1.74 -13.84 0.67
C LEU A 229 -2.89 -13.79 -0.35
N LYS A 230 -2.70 -14.33 -1.57
CA LYS A 230 -3.66 -14.28 -2.69
C LYS A 230 -4.22 -12.87 -2.93
N LEU A 231 -3.37 -11.86 -2.80
CA LEU A 231 -3.75 -10.47 -3.01
C LEU A 231 -4.01 -10.23 -4.50
N PRO A 232 -4.99 -9.38 -4.87
CA PRO A 232 -5.22 -9.01 -6.26
C PRO A 232 -3.93 -8.53 -6.93
N MET A 233 -3.72 -8.87 -8.20
CA MET A 233 -2.53 -8.40 -8.93
C MET A 233 -2.72 -6.94 -9.32
N GLY A 234 -1.67 -6.15 -9.12
CA GLY A 234 -1.62 -4.77 -9.59
C GLY A 234 -1.45 -4.71 -11.11
N TRP A 235 -1.41 -3.48 -11.63
CA TRP A 235 -1.11 -3.23 -13.04
C TRP A 235 0.32 -3.65 -13.44
N ASP A 236 1.22 -3.78 -12.46
CA ASP A 236 2.59 -4.31 -12.59
C ASP A 236 2.66 -5.85 -12.66
N GLY A 237 1.53 -6.57 -12.65
CA GLY A 237 1.49 -8.03 -12.58
C GLY A 237 1.91 -8.61 -11.22
N LYS A 238 2.44 -7.79 -10.30
CA LYS A 238 2.82 -8.18 -8.93
C LYS A 238 1.63 -8.08 -7.96
N PRO A 239 1.55 -8.92 -6.92
CA PRO A 239 0.53 -8.81 -5.87
C PRO A 239 0.57 -7.43 -5.23
N ILE A 240 -0.59 -6.78 -5.09
CA ILE A 240 -0.65 -5.47 -4.44
C ILE A 240 -0.10 -5.57 -3.01
N PRO A 241 0.64 -4.57 -2.52
CA PRO A 241 1.13 -4.57 -1.15
C PRO A 241 0.00 -4.74 -0.12
N TYR A 242 0.24 -5.53 0.92
CA TYR A 242 -0.78 -5.85 1.92
C TYR A 242 -1.34 -4.63 2.66
N TRP A 243 -0.51 -3.61 2.90
CA TRP A 243 -0.96 -2.36 3.52
C TRP A 243 -1.92 -1.59 2.60
N LEU A 244 -1.72 -1.64 1.28
CA LEU A 244 -2.59 -0.97 0.29
C LEU A 244 -3.94 -1.68 0.21
N TYR A 245 -3.91 -3.02 0.27
CA TYR A 245 -5.11 -3.85 0.42
C TYR A 245 -5.92 -3.49 1.68
N LYS A 246 -5.24 -3.22 2.80
CA LYS A 246 -5.88 -2.75 4.05
C LYS A 246 -6.38 -1.32 3.98
N LEU A 247 -5.59 -0.40 3.41
CA LEU A 247 -5.91 1.03 3.30
C LEU A 247 -7.16 1.27 2.45
N HIS A 248 -7.24 0.63 1.28
CA HIS A 248 -8.41 0.73 0.40
C HIS A 248 -9.56 -0.21 0.79
N GLY A 249 -9.41 -0.94 1.91
CA GLY A 249 -10.44 -1.82 2.45
C GLY A 249 -10.82 -2.98 1.54
N LEU A 250 -9.96 -3.39 0.59
CA LEU A 250 -10.24 -4.48 -0.35
C LEU A 250 -10.50 -5.82 0.36
N GLY A 251 -10.04 -5.99 1.60
CA GLY A 251 -10.30 -7.18 2.41
C GLY A 251 -11.62 -7.20 3.18
N GLN A 252 -12.44 -6.17 3.05
CA GLN A 252 -13.80 -6.19 3.58
C GLN A 252 -14.75 -6.75 2.52
N GLU A 253 -15.39 -7.86 2.84
CA GLU A 253 -16.41 -8.48 2.00
C GLU A 253 -17.76 -7.76 2.22
N PHE A 254 -18.36 -7.29 1.13
CA PHE A 254 -19.70 -6.71 1.11
C PHE A 254 -20.61 -7.57 0.24
N GLN A 255 -21.64 -8.16 0.83
CA GLN A 255 -22.59 -9.00 0.12
C GLN A 255 -23.82 -8.19 -0.31
N CYS A 256 -24.25 -8.35 -1.56
CA CYS A 256 -25.49 -7.75 -2.06
C CYS A 256 -26.51 -8.84 -2.41
N GLU A 257 -27.64 -8.85 -1.71
CA GLU A 257 -28.70 -9.85 -1.90
C GLU A 257 -29.47 -9.61 -3.21
N ILE A 258 -29.70 -8.34 -3.58
CA ILE A 258 -30.35 -7.95 -4.85
C ILE A 258 -29.57 -8.49 -6.06
N CYS A 259 -28.24 -8.63 -5.94
CA CYS A 259 -27.38 -9.21 -6.97
C CYS A 259 -27.27 -10.76 -6.91
N GLY A 260 -28.07 -11.43 -6.08
CA GLY A 260 -28.01 -12.88 -5.86
C GLY A 260 -26.91 -13.30 -4.88
N LYS A 261 -26.75 -12.56 -3.78
CA LYS A 261 -25.72 -12.77 -2.73
C LYS A 261 -24.29 -12.76 -3.28
N TYR A 262 -24.04 -11.91 -4.27
CA TYR A 262 -22.70 -11.74 -4.81
C TYR A 262 -21.84 -10.93 -3.85
N SER A 263 -20.62 -11.39 -3.60
CA SER A 263 -19.65 -10.77 -2.71
C SER A 263 -18.74 -9.80 -3.48
N TYR A 264 -18.75 -8.55 -3.06
CA TYR A 264 -17.85 -7.51 -3.54
C TYR A 264 -16.73 -7.25 -2.54
N TRP A 265 -15.51 -7.17 -3.02
CA TRP A 265 -14.32 -6.96 -2.19
C TRP A 265 -13.94 -5.48 -2.19
N GLY A 266 -14.15 -4.82 -1.04
CA GLY A 266 -13.86 -3.41 -0.81
C GLY A 266 -14.99 -2.43 -1.15
N ARG A 267 -15.01 -1.32 -0.40
CA ARG A 267 -16.09 -0.32 -0.44
C ARG A 267 -16.24 0.36 -1.80
N ARG A 268 -15.14 0.66 -2.50
CA ARG A 268 -15.19 1.27 -3.85
C ARG A 268 -15.81 0.34 -4.89
N ALA A 269 -15.46 -0.95 -4.87
CA ALA A 269 -16.03 -1.94 -5.78
C ALA A 269 -17.52 -2.12 -5.50
N PHE A 270 -17.89 -2.12 -4.22
CA PHE A 270 -19.27 -2.13 -3.79
C PHE A 270 -20.01 -0.84 -4.24
N GLU A 271 -19.53 0.37 -4.02
CA GLU A 271 -20.26 1.57 -4.48
C GLU A 271 -20.43 1.64 -6.01
N ARG A 272 -19.46 1.12 -6.77
CA ARG A 272 -19.55 1.01 -8.23
C ARG A 272 -20.62 0.01 -8.68
N HIS A 273 -20.87 -1.05 -7.92
CA HIS A 273 -21.80 -2.11 -8.31
C HIS A 273 -23.24 -1.65 -8.50
N PHE A 274 -23.68 -0.60 -7.78
CA PHE A 274 -25.03 -0.03 -7.93
C PHE A 274 -25.31 0.51 -9.34
N LYS A 275 -24.26 0.89 -10.08
CA LYS A 275 -24.35 1.33 -11.47
C LYS A 275 -24.14 0.19 -12.47
N GLU A 276 -23.68 -0.98 -12.04
CA GLU A 276 -23.43 -2.11 -12.92
C GLU A 276 -24.74 -2.76 -13.38
N TRP A 277 -24.71 -3.36 -14.57
CA TRP A 277 -25.87 -3.97 -15.19
C TRP A 277 -26.55 -5.02 -14.30
N ARG A 278 -25.77 -5.80 -13.55
CA ARG A 278 -26.31 -6.85 -12.67
C ARG A 278 -27.24 -6.29 -11.59
N HIS A 279 -26.84 -5.19 -10.94
CA HIS A 279 -27.66 -4.55 -9.91
C HIS A 279 -28.87 -3.86 -10.54
N GLN A 280 -28.69 -3.16 -11.66
CA GLN A 280 -29.79 -2.56 -12.42
C GLN A 280 -30.84 -3.59 -12.83
N HIS A 281 -30.39 -4.76 -13.29
CA HIS A 281 -31.27 -5.85 -13.66
C HIS A 281 -32.01 -6.42 -12.46
N GLY A 282 -31.31 -6.63 -11.32
CA GLY A 282 -31.95 -7.04 -10.06
C GLY A 282 -33.05 -6.09 -9.61
N MET A 283 -32.78 -4.78 -9.63
CA MET A 283 -33.77 -3.74 -9.31
C MET A 283 -34.95 -3.75 -10.30
N ARG A 284 -34.68 -3.95 -11.59
CA ARG A 284 -35.72 -4.07 -12.63
C ARG A 284 -36.61 -5.29 -12.40
N CYS A 285 -36.06 -6.44 -12.01
CA CYS A 285 -36.83 -7.64 -11.67
C CYS A 285 -37.70 -7.45 -10.42
N LEU A 286 -37.30 -6.57 -9.50
CA LEU A 286 -38.09 -6.18 -8.33
C LEU A 286 -39.15 -5.10 -8.64
N GLY A 287 -39.13 -4.52 -9.84
CA GLY A 287 -40.02 -3.41 -10.22
C GLY A 287 -39.70 -2.08 -9.53
N ILE A 288 -38.47 -1.92 -9.02
CA ILE A 288 -38.02 -0.71 -8.32
C ILE A 288 -37.09 0.09 -9.26
N PRO A 289 -37.31 1.40 -9.46
CA PRO A 289 -36.41 2.21 -10.27
C PRO A 289 -35.05 2.39 -9.57
N ASN A 290 -33.95 2.15 -10.28
CA ASN A 290 -32.59 2.30 -9.76
C ASN A 290 -32.19 3.78 -9.66
N THR A 291 -32.71 4.47 -8.65
CA THR A 291 -32.40 5.87 -8.33
C THR A 291 -31.37 5.95 -7.20
N LYS A 292 -30.72 7.11 -7.03
CA LYS A 292 -29.74 7.34 -5.95
C LYS A 292 -30.29 7.07 -4.54
N ASN A 293 -31.62 7.14 -4.35
CA ASN A 293 -32.28 6.86 -3.08
C ASN A 293 -32.10 5.41 -2.61
N PHE A 294 -31.78 4.48 -3.52
CA PHE A 294 -31.58 3.07 -3.23
C PHE A 294 -30.10 2.66 -3.13
N HIS A 295 -29.18 3.62 -3.20
CA HIS A 295 -27.76 3.33 -2.95
C HIS A 295 -27.57 2.88 -1.49
N GLU A 296 -26.63 1.96 -1.27
CA GLU A 296 -26.33 1.30 0.01
C GLU A 296 -27.37 0.29 0.52
N ILE A 297 -28.48 0.07 -0.19
CA ILE A 297 -29.46 -0.96 0.18
C ILE A 297 -29.06 -2.28 -0.48
N THR A 298 -28.78 -3.29 0.35
CA THR A 298 -28.36 -4.62 -0.11
C THR A 298 -29.46 -5.67 -0.02
N GLN A 299 -30.34 -5.55 0.96
CA GLN A 299 -31.42 -6.51 1.24
C GLN A 299 -32.65 -6.22 0.39
N ILE A 300 -33.28 -7.28 -0.11
CA ILE A 300 -34.46 -7.15 -0.97
C ILE A 300 -35.66 -6.61 -0.18
N GLU A 301 -35.82 -7.04 1.08
CA GLU A 301 -36.93 -6.61 1.94
C GLU A 301 -36.90 -5.11 2.22
N ASP A 302 -35.71 -4.58 2.52
CA ASP A 302 -35.53 -3.16 2.85
C ASP A 302 -35.73 -2.27 1.62
N ALA A 303 -35.30 -2.73 0.45
CA ALA A 303 -35.56 -2.04 -0.81
C ALA A 303 -37.07 -1.93 -1.08
N LYS A 304 -37.84 -2.99 -0.85
CA LYS A 304 -39.30 -2.99 -0.99
C LYS A 304 -39.98 -2.05 0.00
N LYS A 305 -39.61 -2.11 1.29
CA LYS A 305 -40.17 -1.22 2.34
C LYS A 305 -39.90 0.25 2.01
N LEU A 306 -38.70 0.58 1.53
CA LEU A 306 -38.37 1.95 1.15
C LEU A 306 -39.19 2.38 -0.08
N TRP A 307 -39.34 1.50 -1.08
CA TRP A 307 -40.13 1.80 -2.25
C TRP A 307 -41.60 2.03 -1.92
N GLU A 308 -42.19 1.24 -1.03
CA GLU A 308 -43.56 1.45 -0.54
C GLU A 308 -43.72 2.82 0.13
N LYS A 309 -42.77 3.21 0.98
CA LYS A 309 -42.75 4.55 1.60
C LYS A 309 -42.64 5.66 0.57
N ILE A 310 -41.73 5.53 -0.41
CA ILE A 310 -41.55 6.53 -1.48
C ILE A 310 -42.82 6.61 -2.34
N LYS A 311 -43.45 5.49 -2.65
CA LYS A 311 -44.69 5.44 -3.44
C LYS A 311 -45.84 6.11 -2.71
N ALA A 312 -45.98 5.87 -1.40
CA ALA A 312 -46.97 6.53 -0.56
C ALA A 312 -46.73 8.05 -0.51
N ASN A 313 -45.47 8.48 -0.43
CA ASN A 313 -45.13 9.91 -0.28
C ASN A 313 -45.12 10.68 -1.61
N SER A 314 -44.85 10.00 -2.73
CA SER A 314 -44.76 10.65 -4.05
C SER A 314 -46.15 10.98 -4.62
N GLY A 315 -47.23 10.36 -4.13
CA GLY A 315 -48.61 10.68 -4.51
C GLY A 315 -48.96 10.48 -5.99
N VAL A 316 -48.04 9.95 -6.80
CA VAL A 316 -48.14 9.89 -8.28
C VAL A 316 -49.23 8.93 -8.77
N ASN A 317 -49.73 8.02 -7.92
CA ASN A 317 -50.74 7.02 -8.31
C ASN A 317 -52.02 7.05 -7.47
N THR A 318 -52.25 8.08 -6.66
CA THR A 318 -53.49 8.21 -5.90
C THR A 318 -54.43 9.12 -6.69
N TRP A 319 -55.39 8.53 -7.43
CA TRP A 319 -56.43 9.28 -8.13
C TRP A 319 -57.06 10.29 -7.16
N LYS A 320 -57.08 11.57 -7.55
CA LYS A 320 -57.64 12.65 -6.73
C LYS A 320 -58.95 13.12 -7.36
N PRO A 321 -60.11 12.60 -6.91
CA PRO A 321 -61.42 12.94 -7.48
C PRO A 321 -61.64 14.46 -7.59
N ASP A 322 -61.21 15.23 -6.59
CA ASP A 322 -61.41 16.68 -6.55
C ASP A 322 -60.74 17.44 -7.71
N VAL A 323 -59.67 16.89 -8.29
CA VAL A 323 -58.86 17.54 -9.33
C VAL A 323 -59.01 16.84 -10.69
N GLU A 324 -59.17 15.52 -10.68
CA GLU A 324 -59.13 14.68 -11.87
C GLU A 324 -60.53 14.25 -12.35
N GLU A 325 -61.59 14.40 -11.55
CA GLU A 325 -62.97 14.14 -12.00
C GLU A 325 -63.53 15.38 -12.72
N GLU A 326 -63.89 15.20 -13.98
CA GLU A 326 -64.51 16.21 -14.83
C GLU A 326 -66.03 16.15 -14.69
N CYS A 327 -66.66 17.28 -14.39
CA CYS A 327 -68.11 17.46 -14.27
C CYS A 327 -68.57 18.46 -15.34
N GLU A 328 -69.61 18.10 -16.09
CA GLU A 328 -70.25 18.99 -17.06
C GLU A 328 -71.43 19.73 -16.42
N ASP A 329 -71.57 21.00 -16.79
CA ASP A 329 -72.73 21.82 -16.46
C ASP A 329 -73.90 21.62 -17.45
N GLY A 330 -75.04 22.25 -17.16
CA GLY A 330 -76.22 22.19 -18.04
C GLY A 330 -76.04 22.86 -19.41
N GLU A 331 -74.96 23.64 -19.60
CA GLU A 331 -74.61 24.31 -20.85
C GLU A 331 -73.51 23.54 -21.64
N GLY A 332 -72.99 22.45 -21.07
CA GLY A 332 -71.97 21.59 -21.67
C GLY A 332 -70.52 22.03 -21.42
N ASN A 333 -70.26 22.92 -20.46
CA ASN A 333 -68.90 23.29 -20.08
C ASN A 333 -68.34 22.31 -19.05
N VAL A 334 -67.09 21.89 -19.26
CA VAL A 334 -66.39 20.90 -18.43
C VAL A 334 -65.52 21.60 -17.37
N TYR A 335 -65.72 21.26 -16.10
CA TYR A 335 -64.91 21.74 -14.99
C TYR A 335 -64.40 20.57 -14.14
N ASN A 336 -63.26 20.76 -13.45
CA ASN A 336 -62.90 19.83 -12.39
C ASN A 336 -63.94 19.87 -11.24
N ARG A 337 -64.12 18.77 -10.53
CA ARG A 337 -65.16 18.62 -9.50
C ARG A 337 -65.12 19.69 -8.41
N LYS A 338 -63.93 20.12 -7.98
CA LYS A 338 -63.81 21.19 -6.98
C LYS A 338 -64.32 22.54 -7.50
N THR A 339 -63.91 22.91 -8.71
CA THR A 339 -64.33 24.15 -9.38
C THR A 339 -65.83 24.12 -9.66
N TYR A 340 -66.37 22.98 -10.10
CA TYR A 340 -67.81 22.80 -10.29
C TYR A 340 -68.61 23.00 -8.99
N MET A 341 -68.18 22.38 -7.88
CA MET A 341 -68.84 22.55 -6.58
C MET A 341 -68.73 23.98 -6.03
N GLU A 342 -67.59 24.66 -6.24
CA GLU A 342 -67.44 26.07 -5.86
C GLU A 342 -68.34 26.99 -6.69
N LEU A 343 -68.45 26.75 -8.00
CA LEU A 343 -69.31 27.51 -8.91
C LEU A 343 -70.80 27.27 -8.60
N GLN A 344 -71.18 26.02 -8.32
CA GLN A 344 -72.53 25.67 -7.87
C GLN A 344 -72.88 26.35 -6.54
N ARG A 345 -71.93 26.42 -5.59
CA ARG A 345 -72.13 27.12 -4.31
C ARG A 345 -72.26 28.65 -4.48
N GLN A 346 -71.64 29.21 -5.52
CA GLN A 346 -71.76 30.62 -5.88
C GLN A 346 -73.00 30.92 -6.75
N GLY A 347 -73.73 29.88 -7.20
CA GLY A 347 -74.92 30.00 -8.05
C GLY A 347 -74.62 30.41 -9.49
N LEU A 348 -73.39 30.14 -9.95
CA LEU A 348 -72.93 30.51 -11.30
C LEU A 348 -73.14 29.40 -12.34
N VAL A 349 -73.46 28.18 -11.89
CA VAL A 349 -73.56 26.96 -12.68
C VAL A 349 -74.63 26.04 -12.10
#